data_AF-A0A9E1BG72-F1
#
_entry.id   AF-A0A9E1BG72-F1
#
_cell.length_a   1.000
_cell.length_b   1.000
_cell.length_c   1.000
_cell.angle_alpha   90.00
_cell.angle_beta   90.00
_cell.angle_gamma   90.00
#
_symmetry.space_group_name_H-M   'P 1'
#
loop_
_entity.id
_entity.type
_entity.pdbx_description
1 polymer ?
#
loop_
_entity_poly.entity_id
_entity_poly.type
_entity_poly.pdbx_seq_one_letter_code
_entity_poly.pdbx_strand_id
1 'polypeptide(L)'
;MQNISERIRQTLLQEYGFEICGIHKITTGVGGDAFLINAHQGRFIYKIVDANEMNHPEEEPEICNFLFQRGLEVSNFLKNKSGNFVTPFDGKRVSHVQKYVEGKAFAMNEAPDWFMLQSPLLLGRIHNELHKYKELPMGIGDEFFRYMTPENAKNSYHHSYELAKQRGETDILNDLEFRLKIVEKIRDWKFDLQKLTYCNSHGDYTVNQIICGEDKINAVIDWTCACRHPVIWEITRSFFYAEPSCMDGQYDEVKFKDYVEHYCSVAPLTQYDRTNLIKLYLYQLAVCDYYSQYLADIHKREEYLLQAQFATKVLQNI
;
A
#
# COMPACT_ATOMS: atom_id res chain seq x y z
N MET A 1 -17.62 20.90 19.02
CA MET A 1 -16.61 20.34 18.10
C MET A 1 -15.98 21.50 17.34
N GLN A 2 -14.71 21.79 17.60
CA GLN A 2 -13.98 22.83 16.87
C GLN A 2 -13.86 22.39 15.40
N ASN A 3 -14.05 23.32 14.46
CA ASN A 3 -13.93 23.04 13.03
C ASN A 3 -12.53 22.47 12.75
N ILE A 4 -12.42 21.29 12.12
CA ILE A 4 -11.14 20.61 11.86
C ILE A 4 -10.15 21.53 11.13
N SER A 5 -10.65 22.36 10.21
CA SER A 5 -9.85 23.34 9.48
C SER A 5 -9.28 24.43 10.38
N GLU A 6 -10.04 24.87 11.39
CA GLU A 6 -9.57 25.86 12.35
C GLU A 6 -8.47 25.29 13.24
N ARG A 7 -8.64 24.03 13.68
CA ARG A 7 -7.61 23.34 14.43
C ARG A 7 -6.32 23.18 13.63
N ILE A 8 -6.42 22.78 12.35
CA ILE A 8 -5.26 22.65 11.45
C ILE A 8 -4.55 24.00 11.30
N ARG A 9 -5.29 25.11 11.13
CA ARG A 9 -4.73 26.47 11.08
C ARG A 9 -3.96 26.82 12.36
N GLN A 10 -4.54 26.55 13.52
CA GLN A 10 -3.90 26.81 14.81
C GLN A 10 -2.62 25.99 14.98
N THR A 11 -2.67 24.69 14.72
CA THR A 11 -1.50 23.80 14.79
C THR A 11 -0.38 24.26 13.87
N LEU A 12 -0.68 24.57 12.61
CA LEU A 12 0.32 24.99 11.63
C LEU A 12 0.96 26.35 11.99
N LEU A 13 0.19 27.30 12.52
CA LEU A 13 0.74 28.57 13.01
C LEU A 13 1.64 28.36 14.25
N GLN A 14 1.15 27.59 15.23
CA GLN A 14 1.83 27.37 16.51
C GLN A 14 3.09 26.52 16.35
N GLU A 15 2.97 25.39 15.68
CA GLU A 15 4.03 24.36 15.59
C GLU A 15 4.99 24.59 14.41
N TYR A 16 4.55 25.23 13.32
CA TYR A 16 5.36 25.41 12.11
C TYR A 16 5.58 26.87 11.73
N GLY A 17 4.82 27.81 12.31
CA GLY A 17 4.89 29.23 11.94
C GLY A 17 4.30 29.53 10.56
N PHE A 18 3.39 28.67 10.07
CA PHE A 18 2.77 28.83 8.76
C PHE A 18 1.56 29.75 8.85
N GLU A 19 1.58 30.81 8.05
CA GLU A 19 0.40 31.61 7.75
C GLU A 19 -0.29 31.03 6.52
N ILE A 20 -1.45 30.42 6.73
CA ILE A 20 -2.15 29.64 5.70
C ILE A 20 -3.13 30.52 4.93
N CYS A 21 -2.95 30.57 3.61
CA CYS A 21 -3.85 31.21 2.67
C CYS A 21 -5.07 30.32 2.36
N GLY A 22 -4.92 28.99 2.29
CA GLY A 22 -5.99 28.06 1.93
C GLY A 22 -5.80 26.65 2.46
N ILE A 23 -6.92 25.95 2.70
CA ILE A 23 -6.96 24.55 3.11
C ILE A 23 -8.02 23.82 2.29
N HIS A 24 -7.64 22.70 1.68
CA HIS A 24 -8.54 21.87 0.88
C HIS A 24 -8.40 20.41 1.30
N LYS A 25 -9.50 19.77 1.65
CA LYS A 25 -9.50 18.33 1.94
C LYS A 25 -9.25 17.57 0.63
N ILE A 26 -8.33 16.60 0.68
CA ILE A 26 -8.07 15.68 -0.42
C ILE A 26 -9.06 14.52 -0.29
N THR A 27 -9.80 14.24 -1.37
CA THR A 27 -10.87 13.24 -1.39
C THR A 27 -10.58 12.05 -2.31
N THR A 28 -9.35 11.96 -2.84
CA THR A 28 -8.91 10.90 -3.77
C THR A 28 -7.57 10.36 -3.31
N GLY A 29 -7.39 9.04 -3.31
CA GLY A 29 -6.22 8.34 -2.72
C GLY A 29 -6.42 8.07 -1.22
N VAL A 30 -6.40 6.80 -0.84
CA VAL A 30 -6.96 6.27 0.43
C VAL A 30 -6.00 6.40 1.61
N GLY A 31 -6.52 6.68 2.82
CA GLY A 31 -5.84 6.39 4.10
C GLY A 31 -5.63 7.58 5.05
N GLY A 32 -6.71 8.13 5.63
CA GLY A 32 -6.66 9.19 6.65
C GLY A 32 -7.15 10.55 6.16
N ASP A 33 -7.20 11.54 7.05
CA ASP A 33 -7.63 12.89 6.70
C ASP A 33 -6.42 13.69 6.18
N ALA A 34 -6.30 13.78 4.85
CA ALA A 34 -5.26 14.55 4.17
C ALA A 34 -5.80 15.89 3.63
N PHE A 35 -4.98 16.95 3.74
CA PHE A 35 -5.34 18.30 3.31
C PHE A 35 -4.18 18.95 2.54
N LEU A 36 -4.52 19.55 1.40
CA LEU A 36 -3.63 20.48 0.70
C LEU A 36 -3.67 21.83 1.42
N ILE A 37 -2.49 22.28 1.84
CA ILE A 37 -2.27 23.56 2.51
C ILE A 37 -1.56 24.50 1.55
N ASN A 38 -2.18 25.64 1.27
CA ASN A 38 -1.56 26.74 0.55
C ASN A 38 -1.11 27.79 1.57
N ALA A 39 0.20 28.04 1.66
CA ALA A 39 0.79 29.07 2.50
C ALA A 39 1.69 29.99 1.66
N HIS A 40 2.07 31.15 2.19
CA HIS A 40 2.97 32.07 1.49
C HIS A 40 4.32 31.44 1.15
N GLN A 41 4.77 30.47 1.94
CA GLN A 41 6.03 29.75 1.78
C GLN A 41 5.95 28.60 0.76
N GLY A 42 4.76 28.24 0.27
CA GLY A 42 4.56 27.15 -0.68
C GLY A 42 3.35 26.27 -0.39
N ARG A 43 3.34 25.10 -1.02
CA ARG A 43 2.28 24.09 -0.88
C ARG A 43 2.75 22.92 -0.03
N PHE A 44 1.86 22.43 0.83
CA PHE A 44 2.13 21.36 1.77
C PHE A 44 0.96 20.37 1.85
N ILE A 45 1.25 19.16 2.27
CA ILE A 45 0.24 18.18 2.69
C ILE A 45 0.24 18.12 4.21
N TYR A 46 -0.92 18.32 4.81
CA TYR A 46 -1.17 18.04 6.23
C TYR A 46 -1.98 16.75 6.33
N LYS A 47 -1.43 15.73 6.99
CA LYS A 47 -2.09 14.43 7.14
C LYS A 47 -2.35 14.17 8.62
N ILE A 48 -3.54 13.67 8.93
CA ILE A 48 -3.92 13.17 10.27
C ILE A 48 -4.09 11.66 10.14
N VAL A 49 -3.42 10.91 11.02
CA VAL A 49 -3.36 9.46 10.95
C VAL A 49 -3.58 8.86 12.33
N ASP A 50 -4.40 7.80 12.37
CA ASP A 50 -4.55 6.92 13.53
C ASP A 50 -3.38 5.93 13.61
N ALA A 51 -2.63 5.97 14.71
CA ALA A 51 -1.65 4.94 15.02
C ALA A 51 -2.37 3.65 15.46
N ASN A 52 -2.03 2.53 14.84
CA ASN A 52 -2.58 1.21 15.15
C ASN A 52 -1.56 0.10 14.78
N GLU A 53 -1.98 -1.16 14.79
CA GLU A 53 -1.09 -2.29 14.51
C GLU A 53 -0.51 -2.28 13.09
N MET A 54 -1.25 -1.71 12.11
CA MET A 54 -0.82 -1.62 10.71
C MET A 54 -0.22 -0.25 10.36
N ASN A 55 -0.70 0.81 11.02
CA ASN A 55 -0.30 2.19 10.73
C ASN A 55 0.68 2.70 11.78
N HIS A 56 1.89 3.05 11.33
CA HIS A 56 3.00 3.57 12.13
C HIS A 56 3.34 5.01 11.71
N PRO A 57 2.45 6.00 11.96
CA PRO A 57 2.62 7.37 11.45
C PRO A 57 3.85 8.11 12.02
N GLU A 58 4.37 7.67 13.16
CA GLU A 58 5.66 8.13 13.70
C GLU A 58 6.89 7.60 12.93
N GLU A 59 6.81 6.44 12.28
CA GLU A 59 7.91 5.85 11.52
C GLU A 59 8.00 6.41 10.08
N GLU A 60 6.86 6.71 9.46
CA GLU A 60 6.79 7.21 8.07
C GLU A 60 7.76 8.39 7.80
N PRO A 61 7.80 9.47 8.61
CA PRO A 61 8.71 10.59 8.39
C PRO A 61 10.20 10.21 8.53
N GLU A 62 10.52 9.30 9.44
CA GLU A 62 11.90 8.86 9.71
C GLU A 62 12.41 7.99 8.56
N ILE A 63 11.58 7.08 8.06
CA ILE A 63 11.87 6.27 6.86
C ILE A 63 12.07 7.18 5.65
N CYS A 64 11.14 8.12 5.42
CA CYS A 64 11.24 9.06 4.31
C CYS A 64 12.51 9.92 4.41
N ASN A 65 12.85 10.44 5.58
CA ASN A 65 14.08 11.21 5.77
C ASN A 65 15.33 10.35 5.54
N PHE A 66 15.33 9.09 6.01
CA PHE A 66 16.43 8.15 5.79
C PHE A 66 16.66 7.85 4.30
N LEU A 67 15.60 7.61 3.54
CA LEU A 67 15.65 7.33 2.10
C LEU A 67 15.99 8.58 1.28
N PHE A 68 15.43 9.74 1.65
CA PHE A 68 15.73 11.02 1.02
C PHE A 68 17.23 11.36 1.13
N GLN A 69 17.85 11.15 2.30
CA GLN A 69 19.29 11.34 2.49
C GLN A 69 20.18 10.43 1.62
N ARG A 70 19.59 9.37 1.04
CA ARG A 70 20.24 8.43 0.12
C ARG A 70 19.90 8.70 -1.35
N GLY A 71 19.24 9.82 -1.63
CA GLY A 71 18.91 10.24 -2.99
C GLY A 71 17.76 9.43 -3.61
N LEU A 72 16.82 8.96 -2.79
CA LEU A 72 15.59 8.32 -3.27
C LEU A 72 14.43 9.31 -3.32
N GLU A 73 13.57 9.11 -4.31
CA GLU A 73 12.39 9.90 -4.59
C GLU A 73 11.26 9.53 -3.61
N VAL A 74 11.22 10.20 -2.46
CA VAL A 74 10.20 10.00 -1.41
C VAL A 74 9.65 11.32 -0.89
N SER A 75 8.52 11.27 -0.19
CA SER A 75 7.94 12.44 0.51
C SER A 75 8.96 13.15 1.42
N ASN A 76 8.91 14.47 1.45
CA ASN A 76 9.78 15.29 2.30
C ASN A 76 9.00 15.89 3.47
N PHE A 77 9.32 15.47 4.69
CA PHE A 77 8.62 15.86 5.91
C PHE A 77 9.28 17.05 6.59
N LEU A 78 8.45 17.91 7.17
CA LEU A 78 8.91 19.05 7.94
C LEU A 78 8.95 18.72 9.43
N LYS A 79 9.98 19.22 10.11
CA LYS A 79 10.02 19.25 11.56
C LYS A 79 9.26 20.46 12.07
N ASN A 80 8.51 20.29 13.14
CA ASN A 80 7.94 21.40 13.90
C ASN A 80 9.04 22.19 14.64
N LYS A 81 8.67 23.30 15.29
CA LYS A 81 9.58 24.15 16.07
C LYS A 81 10.30 23.41 17.21
N SER A 82 9.74 22.29 17.67
CA SER A 82 10.34 21.42 18.68
C SER A 82 11.31 20.39 18.10
N GLY A 83 11.48 20.35 16.78
CA GLY A 83 12.39 19.44 16.08
C GLY A 83 11.82 18.05 15.78
N ASN A 84 10.52 17.83 16.01
CA ASN A 84 9.83 16.55 15.78
C ASN A 84 9.07 16.57 14.44
N PHE A 85 8.97 15.42 13.76
CA PHE A 85 8.19 15.31 12.53
C PHE A 85 6.68 15.20 12.75
N VAL A 86 6.28 14.66 13.90
CA VAL A 86 4.87 14.46 14.25
C VAL A 86 4.46 15.41 15.38
N THR A 87 3.20 15.84 15.32
CA THR A 87 2.53 16.61 16.36
C THR A 87 1.27 15.85 16.81
N PRO A 88 1.04 15.66 18.12
CA PRO A 88 -0.20 15.07 18.61
C PRO A 88 -1.44 15.80 18.08
N PHE A 89 -2.40 15.06 17.53
CA PHE A 89 -3.68 15.61 17.13
C PHE A 89 -4.67 15.38 18.27
N ASP A 90 -5.35 14.24 18.37
CA ASP A 90 -6.17 13.88 19.53
C ASP A 90 -6.19 12.37 19.77
N GLY A 91 -6.48 11.96 21.01
CA GLY A 91 -6.49 10.54 21.36
C GLY A 91 -5.18 9.85 20.93
N LYS A 92 -5.29 8.89 20.01
CA LYS A 92 -4.15 8.18 19.40
C LYS A 92 -3.72 8.73 18.03
N ARG A 93 -4.38 9.79 17.54
CA ARG A 93 -4.07 10.40 16.25
C ARG A 93 -2.91 11.37 16.37
N VAL A 94 -2.04 11.29 15.39
CA VAL A 94 -0.96 12.25 15.17
C VAL A 94 -1.15 12.95 13.85
N SER A 95 -0.45 14.06 13.67
CA SER A 95 -0.42 14.81 12.44
C SER A 95 1.00 15.14 12.04
N HIS A 96 1.23 15.26 10.73
CA HIS A 96 2.53 15.65 10.17
C HIS A 96 2.34 16.51 8.92
N VAL A 97 3.40 17.23 8.57
CA VAL A 97 3.44 18.13 7.42
C VAL A 97 4.48 17.66 6.43
N GLN A 98 4.09 17.52 5.17
CA GLN A 98 4.95 17.15 4.06
C GLN A 98 4.99 18.29 3.05
N LYS A 99 6.11 18.48 2.36
CA LYS A 99 6.15 19.33 1.16
C LYS A 99 5.24 18.71 0.10
N TYR A 100 4.48 19.55 -0.58
CA TYR A 100 3.69 19.10 -1.73
C TYR A 100 4.62 18.65 -2.86
N VAL A 101 4.32 17.51 -3.45
CA VAL A 101 5.02 16.97 -4.62
C VAL A 101 4.15 17.24 -5.84
N GLU A 102 4.69 17.96 -6.83
CA GLU A 102 3.99 18.17 -8.10
C GLU A 102 3.84 16.86 -8.85
N GLY A 103 2.68 16.66 -9.46
CA GLY A 103 2.42 15.49 -10.29
C GLY A 103 1.07 14.88 -9.99
N LYS A 104 0.90 13.65 -10.46
CA LYS A 104 -0.31 12.85 -10.34
C LYS A 104 0.06 11.38 -10.22
N ALA A 105 -0.71 10.62 -9.46
CA ALA A 105 -0.64 9.17 -9.50
C ALA A 105 -1.50 8.66 -10.65
N PHE A 106 -1.13 7.51 -11.23
CA PHE A 106 -2.00 6.83 -12.19
C PHE A 106 -3.06 6.02 -11.45
N ALA A 107 -4.20 5.78 -12.12
CA ALA A 107 -5.17 4.84 -11.63
C ALA A 107 -4.62 3.40 -11.75
N MET A 108 -5.29 2.48 -11.05
CA MET A 108 -4.96 1.06 -11.11
C MET A 108 -5.04 0.55 -12.55
N ASN A 109 -4.03 -0.20 -12.98
CA ASN A 109 -3.88 -0.74 -14.34
C ASN A 109 -3.81 0.31 -15.47
N GLU A 110 -3.36 1.54 -15.16
CA GLU A 110 -3.19 2.61 -16.15
C GLU A 110 -1.74 3.11 -16.26
N ALA A 111 -0.76 2.37 -15.75
CA ALA A 111 0.64 2.80 -15.79
C ALA A 111 1.20 2.76 -17.23
N PRO A 112 1.93 3.80 -17.67
CA PRO A 112 2.60 3.82 -18.97
C PRO A 112 3.88 2.97 -18.96
N ASP A 113 4.39 2.61 -20.14
CA ASP A 113 5.58 1.76 -20.28
C ASP A 113 6.80 2.29 -19.52
N TRP A 114 7.06 3.61 -19.53
CA TRP A 114 8.19 4.19 -18.80
C TRP A 114 8.08 3.96 -17.29
N PHE A 115 6.87 3.93 -16.75
CA PHE A 115 6.63 3.67 -15.33
C PHE A 115 6.95 2.22 -15.00
N MET A 116 6.57 1.30 -15.89
CA MET A 116 6.87 -0.13 -15.76
C MET A 116 8.37 -0.44 -15.82
N LEU A 117 9.19 0.49 -16.34
CA LEU A 117 10.66 0.44 -16.24
C LEU A 117 11.19 1.04 -14.94
N GLN A 118 10.71 2.24 -14.55
CA GLN A 118 11.25 3.00 -13.43
C GLN A 118 10.79 2.51 -12.05
N SER A 119 9.53 2.10 -11.91
CA SER A 119 8.95 1.65 -10.65
C SER A 119 9.66 0.43 -10.05
N PRO A 120 9.94 -0.67 -10.79
CA PRO A 120 10.64 -1.82 -10.22
C PRO A 120 12.11 -1.50 -9.89
N LEU A 121 12.76 -0.61 -10.65
CA LEU A 121 14.10 -0.11 -10.34
C LEU A 121 14.11 0.65 -9.02
N LEU A 122 13.14 1.56 -8.83
CA LEU A 122 13.01 2.33 -7.60
C LEU A 122 12.70 1.43 -6.40
N LEU A 123 11.79 0.45 -6.56
CA LEU A 123 11.50 -0.54 -5.52
C LEU A 123 12.74 -1.34 -5.10
N GLY A 124 13.54 -1.80 -6.07
CA GLY A 124 14.78 -2.51 -5.77
C GLY A 124 15.81 -1.63 -5.06
N ARG A 125 15.94 -0.36 -5.43
CA ARG A 125 16.78 0.61 -4.71
C ARG A 125 16.28 0.87 -3.29
N ILE A 126 14.96 0.96 -3.09
CA ILE A 126 14.33 1.11 -1.77
C ILE A 126 14.69 -0.08 -0.88
N HIS A 127 14.46 -1.32 -1.33
CA HIS A 127 14.82 -2.52 -0.56
C HIS A 127 16.31 -2.56 -0.22
N ASN A 128 17.17 -2.23 -1.18
CA ASN A 128 18.61 -2.15 -0.96
C ASN A 128 19.04 -1.08 0.03
N GLU A 129 18.29 0.00 0.23
CA GLU A 129 18.64 0.98 1.26
C GLU A 129 18.01 0.63 2.61
N LEU A 130 16.79 0.08 2.61
CA LEU A 130 16.08 -0.25 3.82
C LEU A 130 16.68 -1.42 4.62
N HIS A 131 17.54 -2.26 4.03
CA HIS A 131 18.32 -3.23 4.81
C HIS A 131 19.28 -2.57 5.83
N LYS A 132 19.62 -1.29 5.62
CA LYS A 132 20.48 -0.49 6.52
C LYS A 132 19.65 0.33 7.52
N TYR A 133 18.32 0.28 7.42
CA TYR A 133 17.41 0.90 8.38
C TYR A 133 17.18 -0.05 9.56
N LYS A 134 16.70 0.48 10.69
CA LYS A 134 16.26 -0.37 11.81
C LYS A 134 15.16 -1.33 11.35
N GLU A 135 15.06 -2.48 11.99
CA GLU A 135 14.03 -3.48 11.64
C GLU A 135 12.62 -2.90 11.84
N LEU A 136 11.77 -3.06 10.83
CA LEU A 136 10.36 -2.68 10.89
C LEU A 136 9.49 -3.87 11.35
N PRO A 137 8.25 -3.61 11.82
CA PRO A 137 7.31 -4.66 12.16
C PRO A 137 7.11 -5.64 11.00
N MET A 138 6.92 -6.92 11.32
CA MET A 138 6.68 -7.95 10.31
C MET A 138 5.26 -7.82 9.75
N GLY A 139 5.14 -7.76 8.42
CA GLY A 139 3.87 -7.86 7.71
C GLY A 139 3.52 -9.32 7.40
N ILE A 140 3.83 -9.76 6.18
CA ILE A 140 3.60 -11.16 5.75
C ILE A 140 4.76 -12.02 6.23
N GLY A 141 4.67 -12.55 7.46
CA GLY A 141 5.65 -13.47 8.02
C GLY A 141 5.01 -14.68 8.70
N ASP A 142 5.70 -15.28 9.67
CA ASP A 142 5.23 -16.49 10.38
C ASP A 142 3.81 -16.37 10.94
N GLU A 143 3.44 -15.21 11.48
CA GLU A 143 2.09 -14.96 12.00
C GLU A 143 1.05 -14.94 10.88
N PHE A 144 1.34 -14.26 9.77
CA PHE A 144 0.46 -14.29 8.59
C PHE A 144 0.20 -15.74 8.16
N PHE A 145 1.23 -16.57 7.96
CA PHE A 145 1.01 -17.95 7.51
C PHE A 145 0.37 -18.86 8.57
N ARG A 146 0.50 -18.51 9.86
CA ARG A 146 -0.17 -19.23 10.96
C ARG A 146 -1.67 -18.97 10.96
N TYR A 147 -2.10 -17.74 10.70
CA TYR A 147 -3.51 -17.33 10.81
C TYR A 147 -4.23 -17.27 9.46
N MET A 148 -3.56 -16.85 8.40
CA MET A 148 -4.09 -16.74 7.04
C MET A 148 -3.90 -18.07 6.30
N THR A 149 -4.70 -19.05 6.73
CA THR A 149 -4.70 -20.42 6.20
C THR A 149 -5.92 -20.65 5.32
N PRO A 150 -5.89 -21.63 4.41
CA PRO A 150 -7.06 -22.03 3.65
C PRO A 150 -8.28 -22.34 4.53
N GLU A 151 -8.09 -23.02 5.66
CA GLU A 151 -9.18 -23.36 6.58
C GLU A 151 -9.81 -22.11 7.22
N ASN A 152 -8.99 -21.17 7.70
CA ASN A 152 -9.49 -19.93 8.29
C ASN A 152 -10.16 -19.04 7.23
N ALA A 153 -9.61 -18.98 6.02
CA ALA A 153 -10.21 -18.26 4.89
C ALA A 153 -11.59 -18.82 4.53
N LYS A 154 -11.73 -20.15 4.49
CA LYS A 154 -13.03 -20.81 4.27
C LYS A 154 -14.07 -20.40 5.31
N ASN A 155 -13.70 -20.40 6.58
CA ASN A 155 -14.58 -19.95 7.66
C ASN A 155 -14.99 -18.48 7.51
N SER A 156 -14.05 -17.60 7.16
CA SER A 156 -14.35 -16.20 6.86
C SER A 156 -15.29 -16.03 5.68
N TYR A 157 -15.05 -16.75 4.57
CA TYR A 157 -15.89 -16.67 3.38
C TYR A 157 -17.31 -17.16 3.64
N HIS A 158 -17.51 -18.19 4.46
CA HIS A 158 -18.86 -18.60 4.87
C HIS A 158 -19.58 -17.50 5.65
N HIS A 159 -18.90 -16.77 6.52
CA HIS A 159 -19.47 -15.64 7.23
C HIS A 159 -19.86 -14.50 6.26
N SER A 160 -18.93 -14.11 5.38
CA SER A 160 -19.17 -13.08 4.35
C SER A 160 -20.32 -13.49 3.41
N TYR A 161 -20.44 -14.78 3.08
CA TYR A 161 -21.50 -15.30 2.22
C TYR A 161 -22.88 -15.14 2.84
N GLU A 162 -23.06 -15.49 4.12
CA GLU A 162 -24.34 -15.31 4.80
C GLU A 162 -24.73 -13.84 4.93
N LEU A 163 -23.77 -12.94 5.16
CA LEU A 163 -24.01 -11.49 5.18
C LEU A 163 -24.42 -10.96 3.80
N ALA A 164 -23.70 -11.31 2.73
CA ALA A 164 -24.04 -10.92 1.36
C ALA A 164 -25.42 -11.47 0.95
N LYS A 165 -25.76 -12.69 1.39
CA LYS A 165 -27.05 -13.34 1.13
C LYS A 165 -28.20 -12.59 1.79
N GLN A 166 -28.03 -12.17 3.04
CA GLN A 166 -29.02 -11.33 3.73
C GLN A 166 -29.22 -9.98 3.04
N ARG A 167 -28.17 -9.43 2.40
CA ARG A 167 -28.21 -8.18 1.63
C ARG A 167 -28.69 -8.34 0.18
N GLY A 168 -28.87 -9.57 -0.31
CA GLY A 168 -29.29 -9.84 -1.68
C GLY A 168 -28.21 -9.55 -2.73
N GLU A 169 -26.93 -9.59 -2.36
CA GLU A 169 -25.80 -9.22 -3.24
C GLU A 169 -25.34 -10.40 -4.10
N THR A 170 -26.10 -10.74 -5.14
CA THR A 170 -25.88 -11.96 -5.96
C THR A 170 -24.49 -12.06 -6.58
N ASP A 171 -23.92 -10.96 -7.06
CA ASP A 171 -22.57 -10.97 -7.66
C ASP A 171 -21.50 -11.36 -6.63
N ILE A 172 -21.64 -10.87 -5.39
CA ILE A 172 -20.73 -11.19 -4.30
C ILE A 172 -20.88 -12.65 -3.87
N LEU A 173 -22.10 -13.21 -3.90
CA LEU A 173 -22.33 -14.62 -3.63
C LEU A 173 -21.58 -15.51 -4.63
N ASN A 174 -21.67 -15.19 -5.93
CA ASN A 174 -20.97 -15.93 -6.99
C ASN A 174 -19.45 -15.88 -6.79
N ASP A 175 -18.92 -14.70 -6.46
CA ASP A 175 -17.51 -14.52 -6.16
C ASP A 175 -17.06 -15.33 -4.94
N LEU A 176 -17.82 -15.30 -3.84
CA LEU A 176 -17.50 -16.05 -2.63
C LEU A 176 -17.57 -17.57 -2.86
N GLU A 177 -18.55 -18.07 -3.62
CA GLU A 177 -18.61 -19.47 -4.04
C GLU A 177 -17.39 -19.89 -4.86
N PHE A 178 -16.93 -19.02 -5.76
CA PHE A 178 -15.70 -19.24 -6.52
C PHE A 178 -14.47 -19.26 -5.59
N ARG A 179 -14.35 -18.29 -4.69
CA ARG A 179 -13.22 -18.21 -3.73
C ARG A 179 -13.14 -19.44 -2.83
N LEU A 180 -14.28 -19.98 -2.38
CA LEU A 180 -14.35 -21.23 -1.62
C LEU A 180 -13.73 -22.41 -2.41
N LYS A 181 -13.97 -22.50 -3.72
CA LYS A 181 -13.35 -23.52 -4.58
C LYS A 181 -11.84 -23.32 -4.73
N ILE A 182 -11.39 -22.07 -4.86
CA ILE A 182 -9.96 -21.74 -4.98
C ILE A 182 -9.20 -22.09 -3.70
N VAL A 183 -9.74 -21.76 -2.53
CA VAL A 183 -9.15 -22.11 -1.24
C VAL A 183 -8.92 -23.61 -1.13
N GLU A 184 -9.89 -24.43 -1.56
CA GLU A 184 -9.73 -25.88 -1.59
C GLU A 184 -8.66 -26.32 -2.60
N LYS A 185 -8.58 -25.69 -3.79
CA LYS A 185 -7.55 -25.98 -4.81
C LYS A 185 -6.13 -25.71 -4.31
N ILE A 186 -5.93 -24.69 -3.47
CA ILE A 186 -4.60 -24.29 -2.98
C ILE A 186 -4.25 -24.84 -1.59
N ARG A 187 -5.10 -25.69 -1.00
CA ARG A 187 -4.97 -26.17 0.40
C ARG A 187 -3.59 -26.74 0.77
N ASP A 188 -2.91 -27.34 -0.20
CA ASP A 188 -1.62 -28.02 -0.01
C ASP A 188 -0.43 -27.14 -0.41
N TRP A 189 -0.67 -25.87 -0.78
CA TRP A 189 0.41 -24.93 -1.04
C TRP A 189 1.13 -24.61 0.27
N LYS A 190 2.44 -24.81 0.27
CA LYS A 190 3.33 -24.54 1.40
C LYS A 190 4.52 -23.74 0.94
N PHE A 191 5.00 -22.88 1.83
CA PHE A 191 6.19 -22.07 1.65
C PHE A 191 7.20 -22.41 2.75
N ASP A 192 8.47 -22.51 2.36
CA ASP A 192 9.60 -22.57 3.26
C ASP A 192 9.98 -21.13 3.60
N LEU A 193 9.44 -20.64 4.72
CA LEU A 193 9.56 -19.25 5.12
C LEU A 193 11.01 -18.83 5.37
N GLN A 194 11.91 -19.77 5.65
CA GLN A 194 13.34 -19.48 5.84
C GLN A 194 14.09 -19.24 4.53
N LYS A 195 13.52 -19.64 3.39
CA LYS A 195 14.10 -19.45 2.05
C LYS A 195 13.56 -18.25 1.31
N LEU A 196 12.51 -17.61 1.83
CA LEU A 196 12.00 -16.35 1.28
C LEU A 196 12.96 -15.21 1.65
N THR A 197 13.23 -14.33 0.70
CA THR A 197 13.97 -13.10 0.98
C THR A 197 13.02 -12.05 1.55
N TYR A 198 13.31 -11.56 2.76
CA TYR A 198 12.53 -10.50 3.42
C TYR A 198 13.30 -9.19 3.44
N CYS A 199 12.59 -8.08 3.24
CA CYS A 199 13.13 -6.74 3.43
C CYS A 199 12.12 -5.85 4.13
N ASN A 200 12.61 -4.84 4.84
CA ASN A 200 11.84 -3.65 5.13
C ASN A 200 11.34 -3.08 3.78
N SER A 201 10.06 -2.76 3.73
CA SER A 201 9.31 -2.50 2.50
C SER A 201 8.35 -1.34 2.70
N HIS A 202 7.73 -0.86 1.62
CA HIS A 202 6.69 0.17 1.72
C HIS A 202 5.43 -0.37 2.42
N GLY A 203 5.14 -1.66 2.26
CA GLY A 203 3.92 -2.30 2.76
C GLY A 203 2.69 -2.08 1.88
N ASP A 204 2.74 -1.07 1.02
CA ASP A 204 1.68 -0.73 0.06
C ASP A 204 2.23 -0.12 -1.24
N TYR A 205 3.34 -0.66 -1.76
CA TYR A 205 3.96 -0.11 -2.98
C TYR A 205 3.09 -0.39 -4.22
N THR A 206 2.15 0.49 -4.52
CA THR A 206 1.24 0.40 -5.66
C THR A 206 1.20 1.71 -6.45
N VAL A 207 0.70 1.65 -7.69
CA VAL A 207 0.73 2.77 -8.64
C VAL A 207 0.12 4.08 -8.11
N ASN A 208 -0.89 3.97 -7.25
CA ASN A 208 -1.57 5.09 -6.61
C ASN A 208 -0.74 5.77 -5.50
N GLN A 209 0.32 5.13 -4.99
CA GLN A 209 1.24 5.67 -3.99
C GLN A 209 2.47 6.33 -4.61
N ILE A 210 2.48 6.52 -5.93
CA ILE A 210 3.64 7.03 -6.67
C ILE A 210 3.22 8.25 -7.47
N ILE A 211 3.73 9.42 -7.07
CA ILE A 211 3.48 10.69 -7.74
C ILE A 211 4.42 10.82 -8.93
N CYS A 212 3.83 10.97 -10.11
CA CYS A 212 4.52 11.02 -11.39
C CYS A 212 4.48 12.42 -12.01
N GLY A 213 5.60 12.83 -12.61
CA GLY A 213 5.67 13.96 -13.54
C GLY A 213 5.21 13.55 -14.94
N GLU A 214 5.78 14.16 -15.98
CA GLU A 214 5.49 13.77 -17.36
C GLU A 214 5.97 12.33 -17.66
N ASP A 215 7.28 12.08 -17.54
CA ASP A 215 7.88 10.75 -17.83
C ASP A 215 8.85 10.28 -16.74
N LYS A 216 8.56 10.63 -15.49
CA LYS A 216 9.38 10.25 -14.34
C LYS A 216 8.59 10.13 -13.05
N ILE A 217 9.12 9.32 -12.13
CA ILE A 217 8.67 9.29 -10.73
C ILE A 217 9.23 10.52 -10.02
N ASN A 218 8.36 11.28 -9.35
CA ASN A 218 8.75 12.42 -8.51
C ASN A 218 8.84 12.04 -7.03
N ALA A 219 7.96 11.17 -6.53
CA ALA A 219 8.03 10.65 -5.16
C ALA A 219 7.18 9.40 -4.95
N VAL A 220 7.63 8.54 -4.04
CA VAL A 220 6.82 7.52 -3.36
C VAL A 220 6.31 8.12 -2.05
N ILE A 221 4.99 8.04 -1.84
CA ILE A 221 4.28 8.66 -0.71
C ILE A 221 3.56 7.59 0.11
N ASP A 222 3.03 7.98 1.28
CA ASP A 222 2.17 7.12 2.10
C ASP A 222 2.86 5.88 2.71
N TRP A 223 3.93 6.14 3.48
CA TRP A 223 4.72 5.09 4.12
C TRP A 223 4.13 4.63 5.46
N THR A 224 2.88 4.95 5.77
CA THR A 224 2.28 4.66 7.09
C THR A 224 2.22 3.17 7.38
N CYS A 225 2.13 2.33 6.35
CA CYS A 225 2.06 0.87 6.46
C CYS A 225 3.44 0.20 6.27
N ALA A 226 4.53 0.97 6.32
CA ALA A 226 5.87 0.43 6.13
C ALA A 226 6.18 -0.67 7.14
N CYS A 227 6.50 -1.84 6.62
CA CYS A 227 6.71 -3.06 7.39
C CYS A 227 7.67 -3.98 6.63
N ARG A 228 7.92 -5.17 7.17
CA ARG A 228 8.81 -6.16 6.57
C ARG A 228 7.99 -7.24 5.85
N HIS A 229 8.21 -7.40 4.55
CA HIS A 229 7.54 -8.38 3.70
C HIS A 229 8.53 -9.28 2.94
N PRO A 230 8.09 -10.45 2.43
CA PRO A 230 8.79 -11.16 1.38
C PRO A 230 8.84 -10.25 0.14
N VAL A 231 10.02 -9.97 -0.38
CA VAL A 231 10.20 -9.00 -1.48
C VAL A 231 9.36 -9.37 -2.71
N ILE A 232 9.18 -10.67 -2.96
CA ILE A 232 8.40 -11.18 -4.09
C ILE A 232 6.91 -10.84 -4.01
N TRP A 233 6.37 -10.64 -2.81
CA TRP A 233 4.97 -10.23 -2.65
C TRP A 233 4.78 -8.78 -3.13
N GLU A 234 5.64 -7.86 -2.69
CA GLU A 234 5.53 -6.45 -3.07
C GLU A 234 5.87 -6.22 -4.55
N ILE A 235 6.87 -6.92 -5.09
CA ILE A 235 7.18 -6.91 -6.54
C ILE A 235 5.97 -7.34 -7.35
N THR A 236 5.38 -8.50 -7.02
CA THR A 236 4.26 -9.05 -7.79
C THR A 236 3.02 -8.17 -7.65
N ARG A 237 2.68 -7.75 -6.43
CA ARG A 237 1.54 -6.88 -6.17
C ARG A 237 1.66 -5.55 -6.92
N SER A 238 2.84 -4.92 -6.89
CA SER A 238 3.06 -3.63 -7.58
C SER A 238 2.81 -3.74 -9.09
N PHE A 239 3.25 -4.83 -9.72
CA PHE A 239 3.01 -5.10 -11.13
C PHE A 239 1.52 -5.27 -11.43
N PHE A 240 0.80 -6.13 -10.68
CA PHE A 240 -0.63 -6.38 -10.88
C PHE A 240 -1.49 -5.13 -10.73
N TYR A 241 -1.10 -4.19 -9.87
CA TYR A 241 -1.84 -2.94 -9.68
C TYR A 241 -1.48 -1.87 -10.70
N ALA A 242 -0.33 -1.97 -11.39
CA ALA A 242 0.15 -0.95 -12.32
C ALA A 242 -0.13 -1.30 -13.79
N GLU A 243 0.12 -2.54 -14.19
CA GLU A 243 0.17 -2.94 -15.60
C GLU A 243 -1.22 -3.01 -16.25
N PRO A 244 -1.45 -2.37 -17.42
CA PRO A 244 -2.72 -2.44 -18.13
C PRO A 244 -3.20 -3.85 -18.50
N SER A 245 -2.32 -4.78 -18.86
CA SER A 245 -2.72 -6.16 -19.15
C SER A 245 -3.35 -6.89 -17.95
N CYS A 246 -3.20 -6.35 -16.74
CA CYS A 246 -3.75 -6.93 -15.52
C CYS A 246 -5.18 -6.50 -15.17
N MET A 247 -5.78 -5.56 -15.92
CA MET A 247 -7.11 -4.99 -15.62
C MET A 247 -8.22 -6.04 -15.38
N ASP A 248 -8.19 -7.14 -16.13
CA ASP A 248 -9.15 -8.25 -16.01
C ASP A 248 -8.62 -9.45 -15.22
N GLY A 249 -7.58 -9.23 -14.40
CA GLY A 249 -6.95 -10.26 -13.57
C GLY A 249 -6.02 -11.21 -14.32
N GLN A 250 -5.77 -10.98 -15.60
CA GLN A 250 -4.74 -11.68 -16.37
C GLN A 250 -3.38 -11.02 -16.16
N TYR A 251 -2.33 -11.54 -16.78
CA TYR A 251 -1.08 -10.80 -16.91
C TYR A 251 -0.29 -11.28 -18.13
N ASP A 252 0.48 -10.38 -18.73
CA ASP A 252 1.45 -10.72 -19.75
C ASP A 252 2.75 -11.25 -19.08
N GLU A 253 3.09 -12.51 -19.35
CA GLU A 253 4.26 -13.17 -18.76
C GLU A 253 5.59 -12.52 -19.19
N VAL A 254 5.67 -12.03 -20.43
CA VAL A 254 6.88 -11.37 -20.94
C VAL A 254 7.07 -10.04 -20.21
N LYS A 255 6.01 -9.23 -20.11
CA LYS A 255 6.06 -7.96 -19.38
C LYS A 255 6.37 -8.17 -17.89
N PHE A 256 5.77 -9.18 -17.27
CA PHE A 256 6.04 -9.49 -15.86
C PHE A 256 7.50 -9.89 -15.65
N LYS A 257 8.04 -10.74 -16.53
CA LYS A 257 9.46 -11.11 -16.50
C LYS A 257 10.36 -9.89 -16.67
N ASP A 258 10.06 -9.02 -17.63
CA ASP A 258 10.83 -7.79 -17.85
C ASP A 258 10.79 -6.88 -16.61
N TYR A 259 9.63 -6.71 -15.98
CA TYR A 259 9.48 -5.95 -14.74
C TYR A 259 10.36 -6.51 -13.60
N VAL A 260 10.36 -7.83 -13.43
CA VAL A 260 11.19 -8.52 -12.43
C VAL A 260 12.68 -8.36 -12.74
N GLU A 261 13.09 -8.41 -14.01
CA GLU A 261 14.50 -8.21 -14.38
C GLU A 261 14.97 -6.77 -14.19
N HIS A 262 14.11 -5.77 -14.40
CA HIS A 262 14.41 -4.38 -14.02
C HIS A 262 14.67 -4.27 -12.52
N TYR A 263 13.82 -4.85 -11.67
CA TYR A 263 14.08 -4.94 -10.23
C TYR A 263 15.42 -5.66 -9.94
N CYS A 264 15.67 -6.80 -10.60
CA CYS A 264 16.87 -7.61 -10.38
C CYS A 264 18.17 -6.94 -10.81
N SER A 265 18.11 -5.93 -11.68
CA SER A 265 19.28 -5.15 -12.08
C SER A 265 19.93 -4.39 -10.92
N VAL A 266 19.16 -4.14 -9.84
CA VAL A 266 19.65 -3.47 -8.64
C VAL A 266 19.58 -4.35 -7.39
N ALA A 267 18.61 -5.26 -7.26
CA ALA A 267 18.42 -6.09 -6.06
C ALA A 267 18.20 -7.57 -6.42
N PRO A 268 19.04 -8.51 -5.92
CA PRO A 268 18.97 -9.91 -6.34
C PRO A 268 17.77 -10.66 -5.75
N LEU A 269 17.25 -11.64 -6.50
CA LEU A 269 16.30 -12.65 -6.03
C LEU A 269 16.94 -14.04 -6.02
N THR A 270 16.66 -14.83 -4.99
CA THR A 270 17.10 -16.23 -4.93
C THR A 270 16.32 -17.10 -5.93
N GLN A 271 16.80 -18.32 -6.17
CA GLN A 271 16.02 -19.30 -6.96
C GLN A 271 14.67 -19.62 -6.31
N TYR A 272 14.61 -19.63 -4.98
CA TYR A 272 13.38 -19.91 -4.24
C TYR A 272 12.36 -18.78 -4.42
N ASP A 273 12.81 -17.52 -4.33
CA ASP A 273 11.99 -16.34 -4.63
C ASP A 273 11.42 -16.41 -6.05
N ARG A 274 12.28 -16.64 -7.05
CA ARG A 274 11.88 -16.69 -8.47
C ARG A 274 10.81 -17.75 -8.74
N THR A 275 10.90 -18.90 -8.08
CA THR A 275 9.93 -20.00 -8.25
C THR A 275 8.58 -19.71 -7.56
N ASN A 276 8.52 -18.73 -6.65
CA ASN A 276 7.33 -18.44 -5.84
C ASN A 276 6.72 -17.05 -6.06
N LEU A 277 7.24 -16.22 -6.98
CA LEU A 277 6.74 -14.86 -7.28
C LEU A 277 5.21 -14.78 -7.36
N ILE A 278 4.65 -15.44 -8.37
CA ILE A 278 3.20 -15.48 -8.60
C ILE A 278 2.51 -16.29 -7.49
N LYS A 279 3.06 -17.47 -7.14
CA LYS A 279 2.43 -18.40 -6.20
C LYS A 279 2.16 -17.76 -4.83
N LEU A 280 3.10 -16.99 -4.29
CA LEU A 280 2.93 -16.33 -3.00
C LEU A 280 1.83 -15.27 -3.05
N TYR A 281 1.82 -14.45 -4.10
CA TYR A 281 0.81 -13.42 -4.28
C TYR A 281 -0.60 -14.03 -4.41
N LEU A 282 -0.74 -15.08 -5.23
CA LEU A 282 -2.01 -15.79 -5.39
C LEU A 282 -2.47 -16.47 -4.10
N TYR A 283 -1.55 -17.06 -3.34
CA TYR A 283 -1.87 -17.61 -2.02
C TYR A 283 -2.45 -16.52 -1.13
N GLN A 284 -1.76 -15.39 -1.00
CA GLN A 284 -2.19 -14.26 -0.18
C GLN A 284 -3.56 -13.74 -0.62
N LEU A 285 -3.79 -13.57 -1.92
CA LEU A 285 -5.10 -13.17 -2.44
C LEU A 285 -6.19 -14.18 -2.07
N ALA A 286 -5.92 -15.48 -2.14
CA ALA A 286 -6.90 -16.53 -1.88
C ALA A 286 -7.25 -16.68 -0.39
N VAL A 287 -6.30 -16.47 0.52
CA VAL A 287 -6.53 -16.63 1.96
C VAL A 287 -7.02 -15.35 2.67
N CYS A 288 -6.94 -14.20 2.00
CA CYS A 288 -7.44 -12.94 2.54
C CYS A 288 -8.90 -12.68 2.12
N ASP A 289 -9.80 -12.57 3.09
CA ASP A 289 -11.21 -12.24 2.83
C ASP A 289 -11.42 -10.74 2.67
N TYR A 290 -11.17 -10.23 1.46
CA TYR A 290 -11.41 -8.82 1.12
C TYR A 290 -12.89 -8.42 1.16
N TYR A 291 -13.81 -9.37 0.95
CA TYR A 291 -15.24 -9.09 1.07
C TYR A 291 -15.66 -8.79 2.50
N SER A 292 -15.00 -9.37 3.50
CA SER A 292 -15.24 -9.02 4.90
C SER A 292 -15.03 -7.52 5.19
N GLN A 293 -14.03 -6.90 4.56
CA GLN A 293 -13.74 -5.46 4.72
C GLN A 293 -14.85 -4.60 4.09
N TYR A 294 -15.26 -4.95 2.87
CA TYR A 294 -16.42 -4.34 2.20
C TYR A 294 -17.71 -4.42 3.03
N LEU A 295 -17.94 -5.56 3.68
CA LEU A 295 -19.16 -5.78 4.47
C LEU A 295 -19.15 -5.02 5.80
N ALA A 296 -17.97 -4.76 6.37
CA ALA A 296 -17.76 -4.15 7.67
C ALA A 296 -17.66 -2.62 7.63
N ASP A 297 -17.04 -2.03 6.61
CA ASP A 297 -16.76 -0.58 6.55
C ASP A 297 -17.61 0.14 5.50
N ILE A 298 -18.59 0.91 5.98
CA ILE A 298 -19.50 1.67 5.11
C ILE A 298 -18.83 2.88 4.45
N HIS A 299 -17.71 3.38 5.00
CA HIS A 299 -17.08 4.61 4.54
C HIS A 299 -16.12 4.39 3.38
N LYS A 300 -15.52 3.19 3.29
CA LYS A 300 -14.58 2.77 2.24
C LYS A 300 -15.13 1.66 1.35
N ARG A 301 -16.45 1.48 1.37
CA ARG A 301 -17.13 0.35 0.76
C ARG A 301 -16.79 0.19 -0.73
N GLU A 302 -16.79 1.27 -1.51
CA GLU A 302 -16.49 1.21 -2.95
C GLU A 302 -15.06 0.74 -3.23
N GLU A 303 -14.08 1.27 -2.50
CA GLU A 303 -12.66 0.91 -2.64
C GLU A 303 -12.41 -0.55 -2.26
N TYR A 304 -12.98 -1.01 -1.14
CA TYR A 304 -12.86 -2.41 -0.72
C TYR A 304 -13.60 -3.37 -1.66
N LEU A 305 -14.70 -2.94 -2.27
CA LEU A 305 -15.39 -3.73 -3.29
C LEU A 305 -14.51 -3.91 -4.53
N LEU A 306 -13.92 -2.81 -5.04
CA LEU A 306 -13.02 -2.86 -6.19
C LEU A 306 -11.83 -3.77 -5.92
N GLN A 307 -11.24 -3.69 -4.72
CA GLN A 307 -10.15 -4.58 -4.30
C GLN A 307 -10.59 -6.05 -4.25
N ALA A 308 -11.75 -6.35 -3.66
CA ALA A 308 -12.26 -7.71 -3.53
C ALA A 308 -12.56 -8.33 -4.90
N GLN A 309 -13.21 -7.58 -5.79
CA GLN A 309 -13.51 -8.01 -7.15
C GLN A 309 -12.24 -8.22 -7.96
N PHE A 310 -11.28 -7.30 -7.89
CA PHE A 310 -10.00 -7.46 -8.57
C PHE A 310 -9.25 -8.71 -8.08
N ALA A 311 -9.16 -8.91 -6.76
CA ALA A 311 -8.54 -10.10 -6.20
C ALA A 311 -9.21 -11.37 -6.71
N THR A 312 -10.55 -11.39 -6.83
CA THR A 312 -11.27 -12.53 -7.41
C THR A 312 -10.96 -12.73 -8.90
N LYS A 313 -10.95 -11.66 -9.71
CA LYS A 313 -10.58 -11.74 -11.14
C LYS A 313 -9.18 -12.32 -11.33
N VAL A 314 -8.20 -11.89 -10.53
CA VAL A 314 -6.84 -12.45 -10.57
C VAL A 314 -6.89 -13.95 -10.27
N LEU A 315 -7.67 -14.37 -9.28
CA LEU A 315 -7.81 -15.78 -8.92
C LEU A 315 -8.54 -16.63 -9.97
N GLN A 316 -9.38 -16.03 -10.82
CA GLN A 316 -10.11 -16.72 -11.90
C GLN A 316 -9.21 -17.15 -13.06
N ASN A 317 -8.04 -16.55 -13.21
CA ASN A 317 -7.12 -16.81 -14.31
C ASN A 317 -5.96 -17.77 -13.91
N ILE A 318 -6.13 -18.57 -12.85
CA ILE A 318 -5.13 -19.53 -12.31
C ILE A 318 -5.55 -21.01 -12.44
#